data_AF-I3VY36-F1
#
_entry.id   AF-I3VY36-F1
#
_cell.length_a   1.000
_cell.length_b   1.000
_cell.length_c   1.000
_cell.angle_alpha   90.00
_cell.angle_beta   90.00
_cell.angle_gamma   90.00
#
_symmetry.space_group_name_H-M   'P 1'
#
loop_
_entity.id
_entity.type
_entity.pdbx_description
1 polymer ?
#
loop_
_entity_poly.entity_id
_entity_poly.type
_entity_poly.pdbx_seq_one_letter_code
_entity_poly.pdbx_strand_id
1 'polypeptide(L)' 'MEKIEFLATLPQIQSAIKIGGDGASRIQFDVPTTEIANVVKLVTATGKLVKVAVEVQEG' A
#
# COMPACT_ATOMS: atom_id res chain seq x y z
N MET A 1 14.08 -9.53 9.73
CA MET A 1 13.52 -8.18 9.50
C MET A 1 12.06 -8.25 9.88
N GLU A 2 11.56 -7.28 10.65
CA GLU A 2 10.16 -7.29 11.08
C GLU A 2 9.23 -7.10 9.87
N LYS A 3 8.15 -7.87 9.80
CA LYS A 3 7.18 -7.85 8.70
C LYS A 3 6.20 -6.70 8.95
N ILE A 4 5.97 -5.85 7.94
CA ILE A 4 4.97 -4.77 8.00
C ILE A 4 3.72 -5.25 7.25
N GLU A 5 2.57 -5.30 7.93
CA GLU A 5 1.29 -5.77 7.39
C GLU A 5 0.14 -4.90 7.92
N PHE A 6 -0.86 -4.64 7.08
CA PHE A 6 -2.08 -3.90 7.40
C PHE A 6 -3.17 -4.23 6.38
N LEU A 7 -4.44 -4.11 6.79
CA LEU A 7 -5.58 -4.23 5.87
C LEU A 7 -5.72 -2.96 5.04
N ALA A 8 -6.09 -3.13 3.77
CA ALA A 8 -6.24 -2.04 2.82
C ALA A 8 -7.21 -2.43 1.70
N THR A 9 -7.81 -1.45 1.05
CA THR A 9 -8.60 -1.63 -0.18
C THR A 9 -8.08 -0.72 -1.28
N LEU A 10 -8.35 -1.07 -2.53
CA LEU A 10 -8.13 -0.14 -3.64
C LEU A 10 -9.33 0.81 -3.71
N PRO A 11 -9.12 2.15 -3.68
CA PRO A 11 -10.20 3.10 -3.82
C PRO A 11 -10.89 2.89 -5.18
N GLN A 12 -12.21 3.02 -5.23
CA GLN A 12 -13.01 2.93 -6.45
C GLN A 12 -12.90 4.20 -7.30
N ILE A 13 -11.66 4.54 -7.70
CA ILE A 13 -11.33 5.69 -8.54
C ILE A 13 -10.44 5.26 -9.70
N GLN A 14 -10.62 5.84 -10.89
CA GLN A 14 -9.79 5.53 -12.05
C GLN A 14 -8.29 5.76 -11.77
N SER A 15 -8.01 6.72 -10.89
CA SER A 15 -6.67 7.12 -10.45
C SER A 15 -6.03 6.23 -9.38
N ALA A 16 -6.67 5.13 -8.96
CA ALA A 16 -6.16 4.25 -7.90
C ALA A 16 -4.85 3.59 -8.32
N ILE A 17 -4.72 3.28 -9.61
CA ILE A 17 -3.50 2.79 -10.24
C ILE A 17 -3.16 3.76 -11.37
N LYS A 18 -2.03 4.47 -11.25
CA LYS A 18 -1.53 5.38 -12.29
C LYS A 18 -0.21 4.88 -12.82
N ILE A 19 -0.03 4.89 -14.14
CA ILE A 19 1.25 4.63 -14.78
C ILE A 19 1.84 5.97 -15.20
N GLY A 20 3.03 6.31 -14.69
CA GLY A 20 3.78 7.50 -15.03
C GLY A 20 4.42 7.38 -16.43
N GLY A 21 4.74 8.51 -17.04
CA GLY A 21 5.40 8.56 -18.36
C GLY A 21 6.83 7.98 -18.36
N ASP A 22 7.43 7.80 -17.19
CA ASP A 22 8.70 7.13 -16.94
C ASP A 22 8.54 5.60 -16.73
N GLY A 23 7.33 5.07 -16.86
CA GLY A 23 6.99 3.66 -16.63
C GLY A 23 6.78 3.31 -15.16
N ALA A 24 6.91 4.25 -14.22
CA ALA A 24 6.67 3.99 -12.81
C ALA A 24 5.17 3.99 -12.49
N SER A 25 4.69 2.92 -11.86
CA SER A 25 3.30 2.84 -11.40
C SER A 25 3.15 3.32 -9.96
N ARG A 26 2.08 4.06 -9.69
CA ARG A 26 1.65 4.43 -8.34
C ARG A 26 0.31 3.77 -8.03
N ILE A 27 0.25 3.08 -6.91
CA ILE A 27 -0.96 2.45 -6.38
C ILE A 27 -1.37 3.21 -5.11
N GLN A 28 -2.65 3.56 -5.01
CA GLN A 28 -3.25 4.16 -3.83
C GLN A 28 -4.08 3.10 -3.10
N PHE A 29 -4.01 3.10 -1.79
CA PHE A 29 -4.75 2.19 -0.92
C PHE A 29 -5.50 2.99 0.13
N ASP A 30 -6.77 2.65 0.34
CA ASP A 30 -7.54 3.12 1.49
C ASP A 30 -7.29 2.17 2.65
N VAL A 31 -6.83 2.72 3.78
CA VAL A 31 -6.53 1.94 4.98
C VAL A 31 -7.50 2.36 6.09
N PRO A 32 -8.22 1.42 6.73
CA PRO A 32 -9.07 1.74 7.87
C PRO A 32 -8.28 2.40 9.00
N THR A 33 -8.90 3.35 9.71
CA THR A 33 -8.24 4.05 10.83
C THR A 33 -7.73 3.10 11.92
N THR A 34 -8.37 1.94 12.09
CA THR A 34 -7.95 0.87 13.01
C THR A 34 -6.57 0.29 12.68
N GLU A 35 -6.11 0.42 11.44
CA GLU A 35 -4.83 -0.10 10.94
C GLU A 35 -3.72 0.96 10.87
N ILE A 36 -4.00 2.22 11.23
CA ILE A 36 -3.07 3.34 10.99
C ILE A 36 -1.71 3.14 11.67
N ALA A 37 -1.68 2.52 12.85
CA ALA A 37 -0.45 2.22 13.57
C ALA A 37 0.49 1.31 12.76
N ASN A 38 -0.06 0.38 11.98
CA ASN A 38 0.70 -0.49 11.10
C ASN A 38 1.20 0.24 9.85
N VAL A 39 0.41 1.17 9.29
CA VAL A 39 0.83 2.03 8.18
C VAL A 39 2.00 2.92 8.58
N VAL A 40 1.99 3.48 9.79
CA VAL A 40 3.08 4.33 10.30
C VAL A 40 4.43 3.60 10.29
N LYS A 41 4.44 2.27 10.46
CA LYS A 41 5.68 1.47 10.35
C LYS A 41 6.34 1.61 8.98
N LEU A 42 5.59 1.85 7.89
CA LEU A 42 6.15 2.10 6.56
C LEU A 42 7.03 3.34 6.47
N VAL A 43 6.81 4.35 7.31
CA VAL A 43 7.65 5.56 7.35
C VAL A 43 9.11 5.17 7.64
N THR A 44 9.33 4.13 8.44
CA THR A 44 10.67 3.60 8.76
C THR A 44 11.35 2.84 7.60
N ALA A 45 10.59 2.53 6.55
CA ALA A 45 11.06 1.88 5.34
C ALA A 45 11.45 2.88 4.22
N THR A 46 11.36 4.19 4.49
CA THR A 46 11.76 5.24 3.54
C THR A 46 13.17 4.99 2.99
N GLY A 47 13.32 5.02 1.66
CA GLY A 47 14.59 4.79 0.97
C GLY A 47 15.03 3.33 0.87
N LYS A 48 14.24 2.38 1.37
CA LYS A 48 14.54 0.93 1.27
C LYS A 48 13.71 0.28 0.17
N LEU A 49 14.26 -0.76 -0.45
CA LEU A 49 13.50 -1.64 -1.33
C LEU A 49 12.54 -2.49 -0.50
N VAL A 50 11.25 -2.47 -0.85
CA VAL A 50 10.20 -3.25 -0.19
C VAL A 50 9.59 -4.24 -1.18
N LYS A 51 9.25 -5.44 -0.69
CA LYS A 51 8.42 -6.40 -1.43
C LYS A 51 6.99 -6.26 -0.95
N VAL A 52 6.06 -6.01 -1.88
CA VAL A 52 4.62 -5.99 -1.61
C VAL A 52 4.03 -7.34 -2.00
N ALA A 53 3.28 -7.96 -1.11
CA ALA A 53 2.46 -9.14 -1.40
C ALA A 53 0.99 -8.74 -1.22
N VAL A 54 0.14 -9.07 -2.20
CA VAL A 54 -1.28 -8.74 -2.17
C VAL A 54 -2.06 -10.04 -2.09
N GLU A 55 -2.88 -10.17 -1.06
CA GLU A 55 -3.81 -11.29 -0.88
C GLU A 55 -5.23 -10.75 -1.00
N VAL A 56 -6.01 -11.33 -1.92
CA VAL A 56 -7.42 -10.98 -2.08
C VAL A 56 -8.21 -11.74 -1.02
N GLN A 57 -8.94 -11.01 -0.18
CA GLN A 57 -9.84 -11.57 0.83
C GLN A 57 -11.29 -11.41 0.37
N GLU A 58 -12.11 -12.44 0.61
CA GLU A 58 -13.56 -12.36 0.43
C GLU A 58 -14.17 -11.72 1.69
N GLY A 59 -14.81 -10.56 1.55
CA GLY A 59 -15.42 -9.80 2.66
C GLY A 59 -16.33 -8.68 2.17
#